data_AF-A0AAE6MHJ6-F1
#
_entry.id   AF-A0AAE6MHJ6-F1
#
_cell.length_a   1.000
_cell.length_b   1.000
_cell.length_c   1.000
_cell.angle_alpha   90.00
_cell.angle_beta   90.00
_cell.angle_gamma   90.00
#
_symmetry.space_group_name_H-M   'P 1'
#
loop_
_entity.id
_entity.type
_entity.pdbx_description
1 polymer ?
#
loop_
_entity_poly.entity_id
_entity_poly.type
_entity_poly.pdbx_seq_one_letter_code
_entity_poly.pdbx_strand_id
1 'polypeptide(L)'
;MKRICSLVVAALFAMRGITCAQVSLPLKKLRVTSSFGNRIHPLTGKDCFHEGVDLRAQRDTVYAAFSGRVVSIGYHPLIGIFIKIQNGPFCAIYGHLSMCLVATGDSLAGGVPIAISGATGRVTAEHLHFSIRYYNWYINPLNFLSAALKNQKTINH
;
A
#
# COMPACT_ATOMS: atom_id res chain seq x y z
N MET A 1 5.45 -31.81 -35.95
CA MET A 1 6.49 -30.76 -35.89
C MET A 1 5.83 -29.39 -36.12
N LYS A 2 6.30 -28.38 -35.38
CA LYS A 2 5.89 -26.95 -35.38
C LYS A 2 4.69 -26.60 -34.49
N ARG A 3 5.10 -26.18 -33.28
CA ARG A 3 4.32 -25.63 -32.17
C ARG A 3 3.64 -24.34 -32.62
N ILE A 4 2.32 -24.28 -32.50
CA ILE A 4 1.57 -23.03 -32.61
C ILE A 4 1.93 -22.22 -31.35
N CYS A 5 2.64 -21.14 -31.62
CA CYS A 5 3.24 -20.21 -30.66
C CYS A 5 2.15 -19.57 -29.79
N SER A 6 2.39 -19.51 -28.49
CA SER A 6 1.51 -19.11 -27.37
C SER A 6 0.95 -17.68 -27.39
N LEU A 7 0.68 -17.10 -28.56
CA LEU A 7 0.27 -15.70 -28.70
C LEU A 7 -1.23 -15.46 -28.48
N VAL A 8 -2.06 -16.51 -28.45
CA VAL A 8 -3.52 -16.39 -28.28
C VAL A 8 -3.92 -16.37 -26.79
N VAL A 9 -3.08 -16.87 -25.88
CA VAL A 9 -3.39 -16.88 -24.43
C VAL A 9 -3.23 -15.49 -23.80
N ALA A 10 -2.32 -14.65 -24.32
CA ALA A 10 -2.12 -13.29 -23.83
C ALA A 10 -3.29 -12.33 -24.17
N ALA A 11 -4.01 -12.61 -25.26
CA ALA A 11 -5.14 -11.77 -25.70
C ALA A 11 -6.48 -12.15 -25.06
N LEU A 12 -6.58 -13.29 -24.37
CA LEU A 12 -7.78 -13.68 -23.61
C LEU A 12 -7.86 -13.05 -22.21
N PHE A 13 -6.80 -12.40 -21.72
CA PHE A 13 -6.81 -11.69 -20.44
C PHE A 13 -7.35 -10.25 -20.53
N ALA A 14 -7.59 -9.73 -21.74
CA ALA A 14 -8.04 -8.36 -21.95
C ALA A 14 -9.57 -8.18 -21.91
N MET A 15 -10.36 -9.26 -21.82
CA MET A 15 -11.82 -9.15 -21.80
C MET A 15 -12.43 -10.17 -20.83
N ARG A 16 -13.04 -9.63 -19.76
CA ARG A 16 -13.90 -10.25 -18.74
C ARG A 16 -13.23 -10.51 -17.40
N GLY A 17 -13.76 -9.82 -16.38
CA GLY A 17 -13.59 -10.17 -14.98
C GLY A 17 -12.66 -9.22 -14.27
N ILE A 18 -13.25 -8.31 -13.49
CA ILE A 18 -12.64 -7.75 -12.30
C ILE A 18 -12.12 -8.94 -11.49
N THR A 19 -10.85 -9.28 -11.65
CA THR A 19 -10.20 -10.30 -10.85
C THR A 19 -10.28 -9.81 -9.42
N CYS A 20 -10.80 -10.65 -8.51
CA CYS A 20 -10.82 -10.38 -7.07
C CYS A 20 -9.55 -9.63 -6.68
N ALA A 21 -9.69 -8.44 -6.09
CA ALA A 21 -8.58 -7.55 -5.79
C ALA A 21 -7.44 -8.37 -5.18
N GLN A 22 -6.33 -8.53 -5.90
CA GLN A 22 -5.17 -9.23 -5.37
C GLN A 22 -4.64 -8.34 -4.25
N VAL A 23 -4.71 -8.81 -3.02
CA VAL A 23 -4.27 -8.09 -1.83
C VAL A 23 -2.93 -8.66 -1.41
N SER A 24 -2.04 -7.79 -0.96
CA SER A 24 -0.72 -8.15 -0.47
C SER A 24 -0.36 -7.32 0.75
N LEU A 25 0.62 -7.79 1.51
CA LEU A 25 1.22 -6.99 2.57
C LEU A 25 2.07 -5.87 1.93
N PRO A 26 2.08 -4.66 2.51
CA PRO A 26 2.88 -3.55 1.99
C PRO A 26 4.40 -3.75 2.19
N LEU A 27 4.79 -4.70 3.04
CA LEU A 27 6.17 -5.14 3.30
C LEU A 27 6.19 -6.68 3.38
N LYS A 28 7.35 -7.30 3.16
CA LYS A 28 7.53 -8.77 3.30
C LYS A 28 7.19 -9.27 4.72
N LYS A 29 7.43 -8.44 5.74
CA LYS A 29 7.14 -8.75 7.14
C LYS A 29 6.49 -7.52 7.77
N LEU A 30 5.35 -7.71 8.44
CA LEU A 30 4.72 -6.65 9.22
C LEU A 30 5.26 -6.69 10.66
N ARG A 31 5.93 -5.62 11.06
CA ARG A 31 6.29 -5.34 12.46
C ARG A 31 5.82 -3.93 12.79
N VAL A 32 4.72 -3.84 13.53
CA VAL A 32 4.11 -2.57 13.92
C VAL A 32 4.99 -1.90 14.98
N THR A 33 5.42 -0.68 14.72
CA THR A 33 6.13 0.17 15.69
C THR A 33 5.21 1.24 16.27
N SER A 34 4.15 1.61 15.56
CA SER A 34 3.10 2.52 16.04
C SER A 34 1.75 2.10 15.45
N SER A 35 0.75 1.94 16.31
CA SER A 35 -0.59 1.51 15.92
C SER A 35 -1.46 2.68 15.45
N PHE A 36 -2.52 2.35 14.71
CA PHE A 36 -3.60 3.26 14.34
C PHE A 36 -4.46 3.66 15.54
N GLY A 37 -4.97 4.90 15.53
CA GLY A 37 -5.91 5.40 16.54
C GLY A 37 -5.30 6.39 17.53
N ASN A 38 -6.03 6.65 18.63
CA ASN A 38 -5.62 7.59 19.66
C ASN A 38 -4.31 7.14 20.33
N ARG A 39 -3.35 8.07 20.42
CA ARG A 39 -2.09 7.88 21.15
C ARG A 39 -1.62 9.19 21.75
N ILE A 40 -0.73 9.09 22.71
CA ILE A 40 0.02 10.25 23.20
C ILE A 40 1.13 10.57 22.20
N HIS A 41 1.22 11.81 21.76
CA HIS A 41 2.23 12.27 20.81
C HIS A 41 3.63 12.23 21.46
N PRO A 42 4.61 11.50 20.89
CA PRO A 42 5.86 11.17 21.59
C PRO A 42 6.75 12.39 21.84
N LEU A 43 6.57 13.48 21.07
CA LEU A 43 7.37 14.70 21.24
C LEU A 43 6.67 15.77 22.07
N THR A 44 5.34 15.72 22.23
CA THR A 44 4.57 16.83 22.83
C THR A 44 3.74 16.40 24.03
N GLY A 45 3.58 15.10 24.29
CA GLY A 45 2.80 14.57 25.40
C GLY A 45 1.28 14.77 25.27
N LYS A 46 0.80 15.27 24.13
CA LYS A 46 -0.63 15.55 23.90
C LYS A 46 -1.31 14.39 23.17
N ASP A 47 -2.62 14.23 23.38
CA ASP A 47 -3.42 13.32 22.57
C ASP A 47 -3.31 13.68 21.09
N CYS A 48 -3.04 12.67 20.28
CA CYS A 48 -3.11 12.75 18.84
C CYS A 48 -3.74 11.49 18.26
N PHE A 49 -4.42 11.64 17.12
CA PHE A 49 -4.95 10.51 16.37
C PHE A 49 -3.95 10.11 15.29
N HIS A 50 -3.55 8.84 15.27
CA HIS A 50 -2.69 8.30 14.23
C HIS A 50 -3.53 7.76 13.07
N GLU A 51 -3.52 8.46 11.94
CA GLU A 51 -4.29 8.16 10.72
C GLU A 51 -3.74 6.96 9.91
N GLY A 52 -2.83 6.19 10.47
CA GLY A 52 -2.17 5.06 9.82
C GLY A 52 -1.48 4.15 10.81
N VAL A 53 -0.61 3.28 10.31
CA VAL A 53 0.32 2.49 11.11
C VAL A 53 1.74 2.76 10.66
N ASP A 54 2.66 2.74 11.62
CA ASP A 54 4.08 2.79 11.33
C ASP A 54 4.62 1.37 11.41
N LEU A 55 5.31 0.95 10.34
CA LEU A 55 5.86 -0.38 10.18
C LEU A 55 7.37 -0.29 10.13
N ARG A 56 8.05 -1.10 10.95
CA ARG A 56 9.52 -1.19 10.91
C ARG A 56 9.97 -1.55 9.50
N ALA A 57 10.80 -0.68 8.92
CA ALA A 57 11.39 -0.86 7.61
C ALA A 57 12.78 -0.23 7.57
N GLN A 58 13.71 -0.82 6.80
CA GLN A 58 15.05 -0.26 6.59
C GLN A 58 15.52 -0.51 5.16
N ARG A 59 15.32 0.48 4.29
CA ARG A 59 15.46 0.47 2.84
C ARG A 59 14.76 -0.73 2.21
N ASP A 60 13.61 -1.09 2.77
CA ASP A 60 12.83 -2.24 2.34
C ASP A 60 12.00 -1.90 1.11
N THR A 61 11.81 -2.91 0.26
CA THR A 61 10.85 -2.82 -0.85
C THR A 61 9.43 -2.71 -0.32
N VAL A 62 8.71 -1.70 -0.79
CA VAL A 62 7.30 -1.45 -0.51
C VAL A 62 6.45 -1.97 -1.67
N TYR A 63 5.36 -2.65 -1.35
CA TYR A 63 4.47 -3.29 -2.31
C TYR A 63 3.08 -2.66 -2.31
N ALA A 64 2.41 -2.66 -3.47
CA ALA A 64 1.00 -2.30 -3.57
C ALA A 64 0.15 -3.25 -2.71
N ALA A 65 -0.68 -2.70 -1.84
CA ALA A 65 -1.47 -3.48 -0.88
C ALA A 65 -2.68 -4.11 -1.55
N PHE A 66 -3.17 -3.51 -2.63
CA PHE A 66 -4.24 -4.03 -3.47
C PHE A 66 -4.08 -3.51 -4.90
N SER A 67 -4.74 -4.17 -5.85
CA SER A 67 -4.82 -3.69 -7.23
C SER A 67 -5.52 -2.33 -7.30
N GLY A 68 -4.96 -1.39 -8.07
CA GLY A 68 -5.51 -0.04 -8.18
C GLY A 68 -4.70 0.86 -9.09
N ARG A 69 -5.09 2.14 -9.17
CA ARG A 69 -4.40 3.16 -9.97
C ARG A 69 -3.61 4.10 -9.08
N VAL A 70 -2.38 4.43 -9.45
CA VAL A 70 -1.59 5.49 -8.80
C VAL A 70 -2.24 6.84 -9.10
N VAL A 71 -2.83 7.48 -8.10
CA VAL A 71 -3.55 8.76 -8.26
C VAL A 71 -2.72 9.96 -7.86
N SER A 72 -1.65 9.75 -7.07
CA SER A 72 -0.77 10.84 -6.66
C SER A 72 0.57 10.30 -6.18
N ILE A 73 1.64 10.99 -6.59
CA ILE A 73 2.98 10.88 -6.03
C ILE A 73 3.41 12.31 -5.70
N GLY A 74 4.02 12.54 -4.55
CA GLY A 74 4.45 13.87 -4.16
C GLY A 74 5.24 13.90 -2.87
N TYR A 75 5.47 15.12 -2.37
CA TYR A 75 6.11 15.37 -1.09
C TYR A 75 5.18 16.15 -0.16
N HIS A 76 5.09 15.75 1.10
CA HIS A 76 4.39 16.50 2.14
C HIS A 76 5.32 16.67 3.35
N PRO A 77 5.38 17.83 4.01
CA PRO A 77 6.32 18.06 5.12
C PRO A 77 6.22 17.04 6.26
N LEU A 78 5.01 16.54 6.54
CA LEU A 78 4.82 15.53 7.59
C LEU A 78 5.17 14.12 7.11
N ILE A 79 4.54 13.62 6.04
CA ILE A 79 4.65 12.22 5.61
C ILE A 79 5.75 11.99 4.55
N GLY A 80 6.54 13.00 4.22
CA GLY A 80 7.65 12.88 3.28
C GLY A 80 7.21 12.60 1.84
N ILE A 81 8.07 11.90 1.10
CA ILE A 81 7.72 11.36 -0.22
C ILE A 81 6.63 10.31 -0.02
N PHE A 82 5.56 10.42 -0.80
CA PHE A 82 4.41 9.54 -0.69
C PHE A 82 3.90 9.04 -2.05
N ILE A 83 3.20 7.91 -2.00
CA ILE A 83 2.39 7.36 -3.11
C ILE A 83 0.96 7.16 -2.61
N LYS A 84 -0.04 7.48 -3.44
CA LYS A 84 -1.45 7.16 -3.23
C LYS A 84 -1.97 6.25 -4.33
N ILE A 85 -2.53 5.10 -3.94
CA ILE A 85 -3.15 4.13 -4.86
C ILE A 85 -4.64 4.05 -4.57
N GLN A 86 -5.48 4.27 -5.59
CA GLN A 86 -6.94 4.26 -5.49
C GLN A 86 -7.53 3.00 -6.12
N ASN A 87 -8.51 2.40 -5.45
CA ASN A 87 -9.38 1.37 -6.01
C ASN A 87 -10.81 1.54 -5.47
N GLY A 88 -11.73 2.00 -6.34
CA GLY A 88 -13.10 2.31 -5.94
C GLY A 88 -13.13 3.30 -4.76
N PRO A 89 -13.78 2.97 -3.63
CA PRO A 89 -13.83 3.84 -2.46
C PRO A 89 -12.57 3.80 -1.58
N PHE A 90 -11.63 2.90 -1.86
CA PHE A 90 -10.42 2.71 -1.04
C PHE A 90 -9.22 3.47 -1.60
N CYS A 91 -8.44 4.08 -0.72
CA CYS A 91 -7.16 4.71 -1.03
C CYS A 91 -6.09 4.19 -0.08
N ALA A 92 -5.02 3.60 -0.60
CA ALA A 92 -3.82 3.27 0.16
C ALA A 92 -2.81 4.40 0.04
N ILE A 93 -2.22 4.80 1.16
CA ILE A 93 -1.22 5.87 1.23
C ILE A 93 0.05 5.28 1.84
N TYR A 94 1.17 5.50 1.16
CA TYR A 94 2.50 5.06 1.56
C TYR A 94 3.35 6.30 1.78
N GLY A 95 3.87 6.50 2.98
CA GLY A 95 4.67 7.67 3.36
C GLY A 95 6.10 7.32 3.78
N HIS A 96 6.89 8.37 3.97
CA HIS A 96 8.30 8.36 4.35
C HIS A 96 9.17 7.61 3.34
N LEU A 97 8.82 7.60 2.07
CA LEU A 97 9.56 6.85 1.05
C LEU A 97 10.91 7.50 0.75
N SER A 98 11.89 6.71 0.30
CA SER A 98 13.17 7.23 -0.23
C SER A 98 13.17 7.29 -1.76
N MET A 99 12.44 6.38 -2.41
CA MET A 99 12.39 6.27 -3.86
C MET A 99 11.05 5.70 -4.31
N CYS A 100 10.48 6.26 -5.39
CA CYS A 100 9.31 5.74 -6.08
C CYS A 100 9.75 4.90 -7.29
N LEU A 101 9.10 3.76 -7.52
CA LEU A 101 9.37 2.83 -8.63
C LEU A 101 8.28 2.86 -9.71
N VAL A 102 7.25 3.67 -9.49
CA VAL A 102 6.06 3.79 -10.35
C VAL A 102 5.76 5.26 -10.62
N ALA A 103 4.91 5.52 -11.60
CA ALA A 103 4.47 6.86 -12.00
C ALA A 103 2.99 7.10 -11.70
N THR A 104 2.62 8.39 -11.58
CA THR A 104 1.21 8.78 -11.50
C THR A 104 0.48 8.33 -12.76
N GLY A 105 -0.63 7.61 -12.58
CA GLY A 105 -1.47 7.10 -13.65
C GLY A 105 -1.34 5.60 -13.90
N ASP A 106 -0.29 4.96 -13.39
CA ASP A 106 -0.06 3.52 -13.52
C ASP A 106 -1.19 2.71 -12.88
N SER A 107 -1.62 1.65 -13.58
CA SER A 107 -2.51 0.62 -13.05
C SER A 107 -1.68 -0.57 -12.60
N LEU A 108 -1.85 -0.99 -11.35
CA LEU A 108 -1.00 -1.99 -10.70
C LEU A 108 -1.87 -3.10 -10.13
N ALA A 109 -1.33 -4.32 -10.13
CA ALA A 109 -1.85 -5.40 -9.29
C ALA A 109 -1.31 -5.28 -7.86
N GLY A 110 -2.04 -5.79 -6.87
CA GLY A 110 -1.48 -5.89 -5.51
C GLY A 110 -0.29 -6.84 -5.46
N GLY A 111 0.70 -6.51 -4.63
CA GLY A 111 1.96 -7.25 -4.53
C GLY A 111 3.04 -6.80 -5.51
N VAL A 112 2.76 -5.84 -6.40
CA VAL A 112 3.80 -5.23 -7.26
C VAL A 112 4.68 -4.30 -6.42
N PRO A 113 6.03 -4.33 -6.58
CA PRO A 113 6.92 -3.34 -5.99
C PRO A 113 6.60 -1.91 -6.47
N ILE A 114 6.46 -0.96 -5.56
CA ILE A 114 6.08 0.43 -5.89
C ILE A 114 7.07 1.48 -5.38
N ALA A 115 7.85 1.17 -4.35
CA ALA A 115 8.76 2.12 -3.73
C ALA A 115 9.82 1.40 -2.86
N ILE A 116 10.75 2.19 -2.34
CA ILE A 116 11.66 1.82 -1.26
C ILE A 116 11.34 2.69 -0.03
N SER A 117 11.27 2.08 1.16
CA SER A 117 11.09 2.81 2.42
C SER A 117 12.23 3.81 2.66
N GLY A 118 12.00 4.78 3.53
CA GLY A 118 13.00 5.78 3.86
C GLY A 118 12.64 6.58 5.10
N ALA A 119 13.31 7.73 5.24
CA ALA A 119 13.17 8.62 6.37
C ALA A 119 12.87 10.06 5.94
N THR A 120 12.12 10.24 4.85
CA THR A 120 11.75 11.58 4.35
C THR A 120 10.58 12.17 5.12
N GLY A 121 10.48 13.50 5.16
CA GLY A 121 9.48 14.21 5.97
C GLY A 121 9.85 14.25 7.45
N ARG A 122 8.83 14.30 8.32
CA ARG A 122 9.04 14.43 9.77
C ARG A 122 9.03 13.06 10.44
N VAL A 123 10.22 12.46 10.57
CA VAL A 123 10.41 11.15 11.24
C VAL A 123 11.57 11.18 12.21
N THR A 124 11.55 10.32 13.22
CA THR A 124 12.65 10.11 14.18
C THR A 124 13.57 8.95 13.80
N ALA A 125 13.05 8.00 13.00
CA ALA A 125 13.77 6.85 12.48
C ALA A 125 13.10 6.35 11.20
N GLU A 126 13.83 5.59 10.40
CA GLU A 126 13.29 4.96 9.19
C GLU A 126 12.14 4.01 9.51
N HIS A 127 11.02 4.16 8.80
CA HIS A 127 9.87 3.27 8.83
C HIS A 127 8.98 3.52 7.61
N LEU A 128 8.03 2.63 7.35
CA LEU A 128 6.94 2.89 6.41
C LEU A 128 5.73 3.38 7.19
N HIS A 129 5.26 4.60 6.89
CA HIS A 129 3.92 5.03 7.30
C HIS A 129 2.91 4.53 6.27
N PHE A 130 1.90 3.80 6.73
CA PHE A 130 0.89 3.18 5.88
C PHE A 130 -0.52 3.49 6.37
N SER A 131 -1.34 4.07 5.50
CA SER A 131 -2.73 4.40 5.80
C SER A 131 -3.68 3.79 4.76
N ILE A 132 -4.88 3.45 5.21
CA ILE A 132 -6.01 3.12 4.33
C ILE A 132 -7.13 4.12 4.62
N ARG A 133 -7.67 4.70 3.55
CA ARG A 133 -8.85 5.56 3.59
C ARG A 133 -10.01 4.87 2.87
N TYR A 134 -11.20 4.88 3.47
CA TYR A 134 -12.46 4.49 2.84
C TYR A 134 -13.32 5.75 2.69
N TYR A 135 -13.61 6.14 1.45
CA TYR A 135 -14.09 7.49 1.11
C TYR A 135 -13.20 8.56 1.74
N ASN A 136 -13.70 9.27 2.76
CA ASN A 136 -12.98 10.35 3.44
C ASN A 136 -12.49 9.97 4.84
N TRP A 137 -12.66 8.72 5.26
CA TRP A 137 -12.35 8.27 6.61
C TRP A 137 -11.14 7.35 6.63
N TYR A 138 -10.18 7.63 7.50
CA TYR A 138 -9.10 6.69 7.79
C TYR A 138 -9.63 5.51 8.59
N ILE A 139 -9.25 4.31 8.17
CA ILE A 139 -9.61 3.06 8.83
C ILE A 139 -8.35 2.31 9.24
N ASN A 140 -8.46 1.43 10.23
CA ASN A 140 -7.33 0.64 10.70
C ASN A 140 -6.76 -0.24 9.55
N PRO A 141 -5.53 0.03 9.07
CA PRO A 141 -4.94 -0.70 7.94
C PRO A 141 -4.74 -2.19 8.20
N LEU A 142 -4.43 -2.57 9.44
CA LEU A 142 -4.18 -3.97 9.82
C LEU A 142 -5.48 -4.78 9.81
N ASN A 143 -6.59 -4.19 10.27
CA ASN A 143 -7.90 -4.83 10.20
C ASN A 143 -8.33 -5.03 8.74
N PHE A 144 -8.14 -4.02 7.89
CA PHE A 144 -8.40 -4.09 6.46
C PHE A 144 -7.60 -5.23 5.80
N LEU A 145 -6.26 -5.24 5.97
CA LEU A 145 -5.39 -6.26 5.37
C LEU A 145 -5.73 -7.67 5.85
N SER A 146 -6.00 -7.85 7.16
CA SER A 146 -6.37 -9.14 7.74
C SER A 146 -7.66 -9.70 7.14
N ALA A 147 -8.71 -8.88 7.04
CA ALA A 147 -9.98 -9.29 6.45
C ALA A 147 -9.83 -9.60 4.95
N ALA A 148 -9.16 -8.72 4.21
CA ALA A 148 -8.98 -8.86 2.77
C ALA A 148 -8.15 -10.11 2.38
N LEU A 149 -7.05 -10.38 3.10
CA LEU A 149 -6.23 -11.58 2.87
C LEU A 149 -6.96 -12.88 3.22
N LYS A 150 -7.80 -12.88 4.27
CA LYS A 150 -8.64 -14.04 4.61
C LYS A 150 -9.64 -14.34 3.48
N ASN A 151 -10.34 -13.30 3.01
CA ASN A 151 -11.31 -13.42 1.92
C ASN A 151 -10.65 -13.87 0.60
N GLN A 152 -9.43 -13.41 0.30
CA GLN A 152 -8.71 -13.87 -0.88
C GLN A 152 -8.35 -15.36 -0.82
N LYS A 153 -7.99 -15.88 0.36
CA LYS A 153 -7.71 -17.32 0.54
C LYS A 153 -8.97 -18.17 0.35
N THR A 154 -10.12 -17.71 0.82
CA THR A 154 -11.39 -18.45 0.66
C THR A 154 -11.91 -18.48 -0.77
N ILE A 155 -11.47 -17.57 -1.64
CA ILE A 155 -11.86 -17.55 -3.06
C ILE A 155 -10.95 -18.46 -3.91
N ASN A 156 -9.72 -18.67 -3.47
CA ASN A 156 -8.73 -19.49 -4.18
C ASN A 156 -8.71 -20.97 -3.73
N HIS A 157 -9.65 -21.37 -2.87
CA HIS A 157 -9.89 -22.73 -2.40
C HIS A 157 -11.35 -23.10 -2.65
#